data_AF-A0A6C0F042-F1
#
_entry.id   AF-A0A6C0F042-F1
#
_cell.length_a   1.000
_cell.length_b   1.000
_cell.length_c   1.000
_cell.angle_alpha   90.00
_cell.angle_beta   90.00
_cell.angle_gamma   90.00
#
_symmetry.space_group_name_H-M   'P 1'
#
loop_
_entity.id
_entity.type
_entity.pdbx_description
1 polymer ?
#
loop_
_entity_poly.entity_id
_entity_poly.type
_entity_poly.pdbx_seq_one_letter_code
_entity_poly.pdbx_strand_id
1 'polypeptide(L)'
;MNLQHGVIFMVIGSFIVQYVIMSAIMANSYVNITNSMGKFYLSSIMAFMMGILEVFMHDFSHHTTHTSYYVPLFIGLAVALILYRFQIGVTDKQYLHEMIEHHSMAILTSDEILKKTSNYHVRRLASQIAETQQSEIKQMKEMIASTDERVISY
;
A
#
# COMPACT_ATOMS: atom_id res chain seq x y z
N MET A 1 -9.37 23.32 -15.66
CA MET A 1 -9.04 23.88 -14.32
C MET A 1 -7.71 24.59 -14.41
N ASN A 2 -7.36 25.47 -13.47
CA ASN A 2 -5.98 25.94 -13.34
C ASN A 2 -5.09 24.74 -12.93
N LEU A 3 -3.95 24.53 -13.61
CA LEU A 3 -2.98 23.46 -13.36
C LEU A 3 -2.69 23.25 -11.88
N GLN A 4 -2.47 24.33 -11.11
CA GLN A 4 -2.20 24.23 -9.67
C GLN A 4 -3.30 23.49 -8.91
N HIS A 5 -4.57 23.74 -9.26
CA HIS A 5 -5.71 23.08 -8.62
C HIS A 5 -5.88 21.64 -9.10
N GLY A 6 -5.59 21.36 -10.38
CA GLY A 6 -5.56 20.00 -10.93
C GLY A 6 -4.53 19.13 -10.21
N VAL A 7 -3.28 19.58 -10.12
CA VAL A 7 -2.20 18.86 -9.45
C VAL A 7 -2.49 18.64 -7.96
N ILE A 8 -2.96 19.67 -7.23
CA ILE A 8 -3.30 19.51 -5.80
C ILE A 8 -4.43 18.50 -5.62
N PHE A 9 -5.49 18.59 -6.43
CA PHE A 9 -6.60 17.64 -6.37
C PHE A 9 -6.17 16.22 -6.72
N MET A 10 -5.34 16.05 -7.75
CA MET A 10 -4.85 14.74 -8.18
C MET A 10 -3.90 14.11 -7.14
N VAL A 11 -2.96 14.86 -6.59
CA VAL A 11 -2.03 14.38 -5.54
C VAL A 11 -2.80 13.99 -4.28
N ILE A 12 -3.64 14.86 -3.74
CA ILE A 12 -4.39 14.59 -2.50
C ILE A 12 -5.46 13.49 -2.72
N GLY A 13 -6.19 13.56 -3.83
CA GLY A 13 -7.22 12.59 -4.18
C GLY A 13 -6.65 11.19 -4.37
N SER A 14 -5.60 11.04 -5.19
CA SER A 14 -4.95 9.73 -5.39
C SER A 14 -4.26 9.21 -4.13
N PHE A 15 -3.71 10.07 -3.27
CA PHE A 15 -3.21 9.66 -1.95
C PHE A 15 -4.33 9.02 -1.10
N ILE A 16 -5.49 9.69 -0.97
CA ILE A 16 -6.62 9.20 -0.17
C ILE A 16 -7.18 7.90 -0.75
N VAL A 17 -7.34 7.82 -2.09
CA VAL A 17 -7.77 6.61 -2.80
C VAL A 17 -6.79 5.45 -2.54
N GLN A 18 -5.48 5.68 -2.67
CA GLN A 18 -4.48 4.63 -2.48
C GLN A 18 -4.36 4.20 -1.00
N TYR A 19 -4.44 5.14 -0.06
CA TYR A 19 -4.28 4.85 1.38
C TYR A 19 -5.51 4.16 1.98
N VAL A 20 -6.72 4.65 1.66
CA VAL A 20 -7.98 4.16 2.26
C VAL A 20 -8.65 3.11 1.38
N ILE A 21 -8.91 3.45 0.11
CA ILE A 21 -9.80 2.65 -0.74
C ILE A 21 -9.13 1.35 -1.18
N MET A 22 -7.87 1.36 -1.62
CA MET A 22 -7.18 0.13 -2.03
C MET A 22 -7.03 -0.86 -0.87
N SER A 23 -6.72 -0.36 0.33
CA SER A 23 -6.66 -1.17 1.56
C SER A 23 -8.02 -1.82 1.88
N ALA A 24 -9.11 -1.07 1.74
CA ALA A 24 -10.46 -1.59 1.95
C ALA A 24 -10.93 -2.59 0.87
N ILE A 25 -10.48 -2.44 -0.38
CA ILE A 25 -10.83 -3.34 -1.49
C ILE A 25 -10.06 -4.66 -1.44
N MET A 26 -8.77 -4.64 -1.07
CA MET A 26 -7.89 -5.81 -1.16
C MET A 26 -7.85 -6.68 0.10
N ALA A 27 -8.31 -6.20 1.25
CA ALA A 27 -8.30 -6.98 2.49
C ALA A 27 -9.38 -8.08 2.51
N ASN A 28 -9.01 -9.31 2.91
CA ASN A 28 -9.99 -10.41 3.06
C ASN A 28 -10.96 -10.20 4.23
N SER A 29 -10.63 -9.29 5.16
CA SER A 29 -11.47 -8.93 6.30
C SER A 29 -11.16 -7.53 6.78
N TYR A 30 -12.20 -6.75 7.05
CA TYR A 30 -12.12 -5.39 7.62
C TYR A 30 -11.36 -5.34 8.97
N VAL A 31 -11.24 -6.47 9.67
CA VAL A 31 -10.52 -6.59 10.95
C VAL A 31 -8.98 -6.61 10.76
N ASN A 32 -8.50 -6.82 9.52
CA ASN A 32 -7.08 -6.90 9.18
C ASN A 32 -6.56 -5.64 8.44
N ILE A 33 -7.25 -4.51 8.51
CA ILE A 33 -6.81 -3.21 7.95
C ILE A 33 -5.97 -2.47 9.02
N THR A 34 -4.68 -2.17 8.78
CA THR A 34 -3.72 -1.96 9.89
C THR A 34 -2.94 -0.63 10.00
N ASN A 35 -3.06 0.29 9.03
CA ASN A 35 -2.37 1.62 9.05
C ASN A 35 -0.82 1.59 9.24
N SER A 36 -0.09 0.88 8.39
CA SER A 36 1.39 0.86 8.43
C SER A 36 2.06 2.08 7.78
N MET A 37 3.35 2.26 8.06
CA MET A 37 4.20 3.25 7.39
C MET A 37 4.45 2.91 5.91
N GLY A 38 4.56 1.63 5.52
CA GLY A 38 4.68 1.26 4.11
C GLY A 38 3.44 1.61 3.29
N LYS A 39 2.24 1.52 3.86
CA LYS A 39 1.00 2.04 3.23
C LYS A 39 1.08 3.54 2.96
N PHE A 40 1.60 4.32 3.92
CA PHE A 40 1.82 5.77 3.75
C PHE A 40 2.88 6.08 2.67
N TYR A 41 3.99 5.34 2.60
CA TYR A 41 4.99 5.55 1.56
C TYR A 41 4.47 5.16 0.17
N LEU A 42 3.72 4.04 0.06
CA LEU A 42 3.15 3.59 -1.21
C LEU A 42 2.06 4.54 -1.73
N SER A 43 1.21 5.08 -0.85
CA SER A 43 0.26 6.13 -1.23
C SER A 43 0.96 7.45 -1.61
N SER A 44 2.07 7.80 -0.96
CA SER A 44 2.91 8.95 -1.36
C SER A 44 3.53 8.76 -2.75
N ILE A 45 4.09 7.57 -3.03
CA ILE A 45 4.66 7.25 -4.35
C ILE A 45 3.60 7.41 -5.45
N MET A 46 2.41 6.81 -5.27
CA MET A 46 1.30 6.94 -6.21
C MET A 46 0.88 8.41 -6.38
N ALA A 47 0.76 9.16 -5.29
CA ALA A 47 0.35 10.55 -5.31
C ALA A 47 1.31 11.44 -6.12
N PHE A 48 2.63 11.27 -5.94
CA PHE A 48 3.62 12.01 -6.73
C PHE A 48 3.63 11.56 -8.20
N MET A 49 3.49 10.27 -8.50
CA MET A 49 3.38 9.77 -9.88
C MET A 49 2.15 10.35 -10.61
N MET A 50 0.98 10.36 -9.95
CA MET A 50 -0.24 10.94 -10.51
C MET A 50 -0.13 12.47 -10.66
N GLY A 51 0.55 13.15 -9.74
CA GLY A 51 0.89 14.57 -9.88
C GLY A 51 1.75 14.86 -11.11
N ILE A 52 2.79 14.05 -11.38
CA ILE A 52 3.65 14.19 -12.56
C ILE A 52 2.85 13.94 -13.84
N LEU A 53 1.98 12.93 -13.84
CA LEU A 53 1.12 12.59 -14.97
C LEU A 53 0.11 13.71 -15.29
N GLU A 54 -0.48 14.34 -14.27
CA GLU A 54 -1.38 15.49 -14.44
C GLU A 54 -0.66 16.70 -15.07
N VAL A 55 0.56 17.04 -14.60
CA VAL A 55 1.35 18.13 -15.22
C VAL A 55 1.69 17.80 -16.67
N PHE A 56 2.10 16.56 -16.94
CA PHE A 56 2.42 16.09 -18.29
C PHE A 56 1.21 16.15 -19.23
N MET A 57 0.04 15.66 -18.80
CA MET A 57 -1.19 15.71 -19.60
C MET A 57 -1.65 17.15 -19.85
N HIS A 58 -1.53 18.03 -18.84
CA HIS A 58 -1.87 19.44 -19.00
C HIS A 58 -0.95 20.14 -20.02
N ASP A 59 0.37 19.97 -19.87
CA ASP A 59 1.36 20.55 -20.78
C ASP A 59 1.20 20.04 -22.21
N PHE A 60 1.01 18.73 -22.40
CA PHE A 60 0.75 18.12 -23.69
C PHE A 60 -0.54 18.66 -24.34
N SER A 61 -1.62 18.82 -23.56
CA SER A 61 -2.90 19.32 -24.06
C SER A 61 -2.83 20.80 -24.45
N HIS A 62 -2.17 21.65 -23.66
CA HIS A 62 -2.15 23.10 -23.85
C HIS A 62 -0.93 23.62 -24.62
N HIS A 63 -0.02 22.73 -25.02
CA HIS A 63 1.26 23.06 -25.66
C HIS A 63 2.11 24.04 -24.81
N THR A 64 1.98 23.92 -23.49
CA THR A 64 2.76 24.67 -22.48
C THR A 64 3.92 23.83 -21.96
N THR A 65 4.82 24.43 -21.19
CA THR A 65 5.83 23.68 -20.42
C THR A 65 5.99 24.29 -19.04
N HIS A 66 5.42 23.63 -18.04
CA HIS A 66 5.39 24.11 -16.65
C HIS A 66 6.46 23.40 -15.79
N THR A 67 7.74 23.55 -16.18
CA THR A 67 8.92 22.90 -15.56
C THR A 67 9.00 23.02 -14.03
N SER A 68 8.48 24.12 -13.47
CA SER A 68 8.50 24.41 -12.03
C SER A 68 7.76 23.38 -11.16
N TYR A 69 6.79 22.65 -11.71
CA TYR A 69 6.04 21.62 -10.96
C TYR A 69 6.75 20.27 -10.92
N TYR A 70 7.51 19.92 -11.97
CA TYR A 70 8.19 18.63 -12.03
C TYR A 70 9.28 18.49 -10.96
N VAL A 71 10.07 19.54 -10.71
CA VAL A 71 11.17 19.51 -9.74
C VAL A 71 10.71 19.09 -8.32
N PRO A 72 9.74 19.76 -7.66
CA PRO A 72 9.28 19.33 -6.34
C PRO A 72 8.58 17.97 -6.36
N LEU A 73 7.87 17.61 -7.43
CA LEU A 73 7.21 16.29 -7.56
C LEU A 73 8.22 15.14 -7.68
N PHE A 74 9.28 15.30 -8.48
CA PHE A 74 10.35 14.31 -8.60
C PHE A 74 11.19 14.19 -7.31
N ILE A 75 11.44 15.31 -6.61
CA ILE A 75 12.09 15.28 -5.29
C ILE A 75 11.21 14.54 -4.28
N GLY A 76 9.90 14.84 -4.22
CA GLY A 76 8.95 14.13 -3.36
C GLY A 76 8.87 12.64 -3.66
N LEU A 77 8.81 12.27 -4.95
CA LEU A 77 8.83 10.88 -5.40
C LEU A 77 10.13 10.17 -4.98
N ALA A 78 11.30 10.79 -5.19
CA ALA A 78 12.59 10.23 -4.80
C ALA A 78 12.68 10.01 -3.28
N VAL A 79 12.22 10.97 -2.47
CA VAL A 79 12.17 10.83 -1.01
C VAL A 79 11.23 9.70 -0.61
N ALA A 80 10.02 9.62 -1.18
CA ALA A 80 9.06 8.55 -0.88
C ALA A 80 9.60 7.16 -1.27
N LEU A 81 10.30 7.05 -2.40
CA LEU A 81 10.99 5.82 -2.83
C LEU A 81 12.13 5.44 -1.87
N ILE A 82 12.91 6.39 -1.36
CA ILE A 82 13.97 6.14 -0.38
C ILE A 82 13.37 5.68 0.95
N LEU A 83 12.35 6.37 1.47
CA LEU A 83 11.65 5.99 2.70
C LEU A 83 11.09 4.56 2.61
N TYR A 84 10.43 4.22 1.50
CA TYR A 84 9.94 2.87 1.24
C TYR A 84 11.07 1.85 1.10
N ARG A 85 12.13 2.15 0.33
CA ARG A 85 13.17 1.16 0.00
C ARG A 85 14.05 0.81 1.19
N PHE A 86 14.29 1.77 2.08
CA PHE A 86 15.07 1.59 3.31
C PHE A 86 14.19 1.39 4.57
N GLN A 87 12.86 1.38 4.43
CA GLN A 87 11.89 1.17 5.52
C GLN A 87 12.16 2.13 6.71
N ILE A 88 12.45 3.41 6.40
CA ILE A 88 12.97 4.38 7.38
C ILE A 88 11.88 4.79 8.36
N GLY A 89 11.99 4.36 9.61
CA GLY A 89 11.00 4.64 10.66
C GLY A 89 9.91 3.57 10.78
N VAL A 90 10.06 2.42 10.10
CA VAL A 90 9.21 1.25 10.28
C VAL A 90 9.66 0.49 11.54
N THR A 91 8.76 0.32 12.50
CA THR A 91 9.00 -0.49 13.71
C THR A 91 8.55 -1.94 13.52
N ASP A 92 9.02 -2.86 14.37
CA ASP A 92 8.58 -4.27 14.38
C ASP A 92 7.05 -4.40 14.39
N LYS A 93 6.36 -3.60 15.22
CA LYS A 93 4.89 -3.57 15.28
C LYS A 93 4.26 -3.12 13.95
N GLN A 94 4.83 -2.11 13.29
CA GLN A 94 4.35 -1.64 11.99
C GLN A 94 4.62 -2.65 10.87
N TYR A 95 5.77 -3.33 10.90
CA TYR A 95 6.11 -4.43 9.99
C TYR A 95 5.12 -5.59 10.13
N LEU A 96 4.85 -6.05 11.36
CA LEU A 96 3.88 -7.11 11.63
C LEU A 96 2.46 -6.72 11.19
N HIS A 97 2.06 -5.47 11.42
CA HIS A 97 0.79 -4.93 10.92
C HIS A 97 0.70 -4.92 9.38
N GLU A 98 1.77 -4.53 8.69
CA GLU A 98 1.82 -4.51 7.21
C GLU A 98 1.75 -5.93 6.64
N MET A 99 2.49 -6.87 7.22
CA MET A 99 2.49 -8.27 6.80
C MET A 99 1.15 -8.96 7.08
N ILE A 100 0.46 -8.66 8.18
CA ILE A 100 -0.91 -9.15 8.43
C ILE A 100 -1.87 -8.72 7.30
N GLU A 101 -1.77 -7.45 6.85
CA GLU A 101 -2.64 -6.94 5.79
C GLU A 101 -2.31 -7.57 4.43
N HIS A 102 -1.01 -7.61 4.07
CA HIS A 102 -0.48 -8.23 2.84
C HIS A 102 -0.88 -9.69 2.70
N HIS A 103 -0.68 -10.49 3.75
CA HIS A 103 -1.10 -11.89 3.79
C HIS A 103 -2.61 -12.04 3.62
N SER A 104 -3.42 -11.13 4.16
CA SER A 104 -4.86 -11.17 3.94
C SER A 104 -5.23 -11.03 2.44
N MET A 105 -4.52 -10.18 1.68
CA MET A 105 -4.78 -10.01 0.23
C MET A 105 -4.46 -11.28 -0.57
N ALA A 106 -3.38 -11.98 -0.19
CA ALA A 106 -2.98 -13.22 -0.85
C ALA A 106 -3.86 -14.42 -0.45
N ILE A 107 -4.45 -14.44 0.75
CA ILE A 107 -5.52 -15.38 1.11
C ILE A 107 -6.78 -15.12 0.26
N LEU A 108 -7.27 -13.87 0.18
CA LEU A 108 -8.47 -13.50 -0.60
C LEU A 108 -8.37 -13.98 -2.06
N THR A 109 -7.22 -13.72 -2.70
CA THR A 109 -6.98 -14.10 -4.10
C THR A 109 -6.77 -15.61 -4.27
N SER A 110 -6.19 -16.30 -3.27
CA SER A 110 -6.09 -17.76 -3.22
C SER A 110 -7.46 -18.44 -3.11
N ASP A 111 -8.34 -17.95 -2.22
CA ASP A 111 -9.70 -18.45 -2.07
C ASP A 111 -10.53 -18.24 -3.34
N GLU A 112 -10.36 -17.11 -4.02
CA GLU A 112 -11.05 -16.83 -5.29
C GLU A 112 -10.59 -17.71 -6.45
N ILE A 113 -9.30 -18.04 -6.57
CA ILE A 113 -8.83 -18.96 -7.62
C ILE A 113 -9.21 -20.42 -7.32
N LEU A 114 -9.25 -20.83 -6.04
CA LEU A 114 -9.67 -22.18 -5.62
C LEU A 114 -11.12 -22.52 -6.00
N LYS A 115 -12.00 -21.51 -6.12
CA LYS A 115 -13.38 -21.67 -6.61
C LYS A 115 -13.48 -21.93 -8.12
N LYS A 116 -12.44 -21.55 -8.89
CA LYS A 116 -12.49 -21.44 -10.36
C LYS A 116 -11.53 -22.39 -11.09
N THR A 117 -10.41 -22.75 -10.48
CA THR A 117 -9.35 -23.51 -11.14
C THR A 117 -9.63 -25.02 -11.23
N SER A 118 -9.43 -25.59 -12.41
CA SER A 118 -9.39 -27.05 -12.63
C SER A 118 -7.97 -27.63 -12.62
N ASN A 119 -6.94 -26.78 -12.61
CA ASN A 119 -5.54 -27.22 -12.65
C ASN A 119 -5.07 -27.67 -11.25
N TYR A 120 -4.65 -28.94 -11.15
CA TYR A 120 -4.18 -29.56 -9.90
C TYR A 120 -3.02 -28.79 -9.24
N HIS A 121 -2.02 -28.36 -10.01
CA HIS A 121 -0.85 -27.66 -9.47
C HIS A 121 -1.22 -26.27 -8.93
N VAL A 122 -2.08 -25.53 -9.66
CA VAL A 122 -2.60 -24.23 -9.21
C VAL A 122 -3.45 -24.39 -7.95
N ARG A 123 -4.34 -25.39 -7.90
CA ARG A 123 -5.15 -25.70 -6.73
C ARG A 123 -4.28 -26.02 -5.51
N ARG A 124 -3.28 -26.88 -5.67
CA ARG A 124 -2.35 -27.26 -4.60
C ARG A 124 -1.59 -26.05 -4.06
N LEU A 125 -1.03 -25.23 -4.95
CA LEU A 125 -0.28 -24.03 -4.57
C LEU A 125 -1.17 -23.00 -3.85
N ALA A 126 -2.36 -22.70 -4.37
CA ALA A 126 -3.26 -21.74 -3.75
C ALA A 126 -3.73 -22.18 -2.35
N SER A 127 -4.05 -23.47 -2.16
CA SER A 127 -4.36 -24.00 -0.82
C SER A 127 -3.18 -23.88 0.15
N GLN A 128 -1.96 -24.18 -0.30
CA GLN A 128 -0.75 -24.05 0.53
C GLN A 128 -0.46 -22.59 0.91
N ILE A 129 -0.65 -21.64 -0.01
CA ILE A 129 -0.49 -20.21 0.27
C ILE A 129 -1.50 -19.76 1.34
N ALA A 130 -2.79 -20.07 1.14
CA ALA A 130 -3.84 -19.69 2.07
C ALA A 130 -3.62 -20.24 3.49
N GLU A 131 -3.31 -21.53 3.62
CA GLU A 131 -3.06 -22.18 4.90
C GLU A 131 -1.82 -21.61 5.63
N THR A 132 -0.70 -21.47 4.90
CA THR A 132 0.56 -20.93 5.45
C THR A 132 0.35 -19.51 5.96
N GLN A 133 -0.23 -18.63 5.13
CA GLN A 133 -0.40 -17.23 5.47
C GLN A 133 -1.43 -17.02 6.60
N GLN A 134 -2.47 -17.85 6.69
CA GLN A 134 -3.42 -17.82 7.80
C GLN A 134 -2.73 -18.18 9.13
N SER A 135 -1.79 -19.12 9.13
CA SER A 135 -0.95 -19.46 10.29
C SER A 135 0.00 -18.32 10.67
N GLU A 136 0.66 -17.70 9.69
CA GLU A 136 1.57 -16.57 9.90
C GLU A 136 0.83 -15.33 10.45
N ILE A 137 -0.38 -15.03 9.97
CA ILE A 137 -1.24 -13.97 10.54
C ILE A 137 -1.50 -14.20 12.04
N LYS A 138 -1.76 -15.45 12.45
CA LYS A 138 -1.98 -15.79 13.86
C LYS A 138 -0.73 -15.52 14.70
N GLN A 139 0.43 -15.99 14.23
CA GLN A 139 1.72 -15.76 14.91
C GLN A 139 2.05 -14.26 15.03
N MET A 140 1.81 -13.47 13.97
CA MET A 140 2.04 -12.02 13.99
C MET A 140 1.13 -11.29 14.99
N LYS A 141 -0.14 -11.70 15.12
CA LYS A 141 -1.06 -11.15 16.13
C LYS A 141 -0.63 -11.50 17.56
N GLU A 142 -0.15 -12.72 17.79
CA GLU A 142 0.41 -13.15 19.08
C GLU A 142 1.69 -12.37 19.43
N MET A 143 2.58 -12.15 18.46
CA MET A 143 3.78 -11.30 18.65
C MET A 143 3.43 -9.87 19.06
N ILE A 144 2.46 -9.23 18.39
CA ILE A 144 2.00 -7.88 18.73
C ILE A 144 1.45 -7.84 20.16
N ALA A 145 0.55 -8.76 20.53
CA ALA A 145 -0.03 -8.81 21.88
C ALA A 145 1.03 -8.99 22.97
N SER A 146 1.98 -9.91 22.78
CA SER A 146 3.08 -10.16 23.73
C SER A 146 4.07 -9.00 23.86
N THR A 147 4.06 -8.06 22.91
CA THR A 147 4.91 -6.87 22.92
C THR A 147 4.23 -5.76 23.72
N ASP A 148 2.91 -5.57 23.55
CA ASP A 148 2.14 -4.58 24.29
C ASP A 148 2.08 -4.89 25.81
N GLU A 149 1.96 -6.17 26.21
CA GLU A 149 2.02 -6.57 27.63
C GLU A 149 3.38 -6.27 28.31
N ARG A 150 4.48 -6.35 27.54
CA ARG A 150 5.84 -6.05 28.02
C ARG A 150 6.14 -4.56 28.15
N VAL A 151 5.29 -3.69 27.59
CA VAL A 151 5.40 -2.22 27.73
C VAL A 151 4.63 -1.71 28.95
N ILE A 152 3.64 -2.46 29.46
CA ILE A 152 2.81 -2.07 30.62
C ILE A 152 3.46 -2.49 31.96
N SER A 153 4.54 -3.29 31.92
CA SER A 153 5.18 -3.91 33.09
C SER A 153 6.44 -3.19 33.61
N TYR A 154 6.64 -1.92 33.23
CA TYR A 154 7.71 -1.01 33.68
C TYR A 154 7.15 0.35 34.12
#